data_AF-A0AAD6YD55-F1
#
_entry.id   AF-A0AAD6YD55-F1
#
_cell.length_a   1.000
_cell.length_b   1.000
_cell.length_c   1.000
_cell.angle_alpha   90.00
_cell.angle_beta   90.00
_cell.angle_gamma   90.00
#
_symmetry.space_group_name_H-M   'P 1'
#
loop_
_entity.id
_entity.type
_entity.pdbx_description
1 polymer ?
#
loop_
_entity_poly.entity_id
_entity_poly.type
_entity_poly.pdbx_seq_one_letter_code
_entity_poly.pdbx_strand_id
1 'polypeptide(L)'
;MPPKPAEIWGAFHASDDKPNGHHHRATHWRCINAERPATAPIDIDLDADSPLMKNEEWFATALASALNEKKDVNGEKGAMAGHLRRCEFATEEERALAANLAGRGW
;
A
#
# COMPACT_ATOMS: atom_id res chain seq x y z
N MET A 1 9.65 2.97 12.15
CA MET A 1 10.70 2.27 11.38
C MET A 1 10.24 2.27 9.93
N PRO A 2 10.99 2.88 9.00
CA PRO A 2 10.61 2.81 7.60
C PRO A 2 10.79 1.37 7.10
N PRO A 3 9.81 0.80 6.37
CA PRO A 3 9.95 -0.54 5.82
C PRO A 3 11.01 -0.51 4.71
N LYS A 4 11.96 -1.43 4.77
CA LYS A 4 12.91 -1.63 3.68
C LYS A 4 12.11 -2.10 2.45
N PRO A 5 12.44 -1.68 1.21
CA PRO A 5 11.75 -2.14 -0.01
C PRO A 5 11.71 -3.68 -0.17
N ALA A 6 12.64 -4.38 0.49
CA ALA A 6 12.65 -5.84 0.58
C ALA A 6 11.54 -6.44 1.49
N GLU A 7 10.78 -5.60 2.19
CA GLU A 7 9.71 -5.98 3.09
C GLU A 7 8.36 -5.62 2.48
N ILE A 8 7.38 -6.50 2.62
CA ILE A 8 6.04 -6.33 2.01
C ILE A 8 5.37 -5.00 2.40
N TRP A 9 5.69 -4.45 3.57
CA TRP A 9 5.18 -3.16 4.02
C TRP A 9 5.70 -1.95 3.23
N GLY A 10 6.81 -2.08 2.49
CA GLY A 10 7.31 -1.01 1.61
C GLY A 10 6.31 -0.60 0.54
N ALA A 11 5.51 -1.55 0.05
CA ALA A 11 4.49 -1.29 -0.96
C ALA A 11 3.17 -0.73 -0.39
N PHE A 12 3.01 -0.63 0.93
CA PHE A 12 1.73 -0.29 1.55
C PHE A 12 1.80 0.88 2.52
N HIS A 13 0.74 1.68 2.52
CA HIS A 13 0.41 2.60 3.59
C HIS A 13 -0.33 1.84 4.70
N ALA A 14 0.22 1.85 5.93
CA ALA A 14 -0.47 1.36 7.12
C ALA A 14 -1.34 2.48 7.71
N SER A 15 -2.65 2.25 7.81
CA SER A 15 -3.53 3.19 8.53
C SER A 15 -3.42 3.00 10.04
N ASP A 16 -3.71 4.06 10.79
CA ASP A 16 -3.87 3.96 12.24
C ASP A 16 -5.14 3.19 12.66
N ASP A 17 -6.11 3.04 11.74
CA ASP A 17 -7.31 2.23 11.98
C ASP A 17 -7.00 0.73 12.09
N LYS A 18 -7.63 0.08 13.08
CA LYS A 18 -7.51 -1.34 13.40
C LYS A 18 -8.89 -2.00 13.38
N PRO A 19 -9.35 -2.55 12.24
CA PRO A 19 -10.72 -3.05 12.08
C PRO A 19 -11.07 -4.22 13.01
N ASN A 20 -10.08 -4.97 13.51
CA ASN A 20 -10.30 -6.11 14.41
C ASN A 20 -9.43 -6.06 15.69
N GLY A 21 -8.92 -4.88 16.06
CA GLY A 21 -8.10 -4.68 17.27
C GLY A 21 -6.67 -5.25 17.21
N HIS A 22 -6.40 -6.20 16.31
CA HIS A 22 -5.11 -6.91 16.21
C HIS A 22 -4.31 -6.53 14.96
N HIS A 23 -4.99 -6.14 13.88
CA HIS A 23 -4.37 -5.83 12.61
C HIS A 23 -4.76 -4.44 12.12
N HIS A 24 -3.79 -3.76 11.52
CA HIS A 24 -4.01 -2.49 10.82
C HIS A 24 -4.67 -2.75 9.46
N ARG A 25 -5.30 -1.73 8.87
CA ARG A 25 -5.54 -1.74 7.43
C ARG A 25 -4.26 -1.38 6.68
N ALA A 26 -4.06 -2.00 5.54
CA ALA A 26 -2.98 -1.72 4.62
C ALA A 26 -3.56 -1.35 3.24
N THR A 27 -3.08 -0.24 2.66
CA THR A 27 -3.50 0.22 1.33
C THR A 27 -2.28 0.31 0.42
N HIS A 28 -2.34 -0.32 -0.77
CA HIS A 28 -1.22 -0.34 -1.71
C HIS A 28 -0.98 1.04 -2.32
N TRP A 29 0.25 1.55 -2.28
CA TRP A 29 0.56 2.92 -2.71
C TRP A 29 0.20 3.19 -4.17
N ARG A 30 0.36 2.21 -5.05
CA ARG A 30 0.04 2.39 -6.48
C ARG A 30 -1.47 2.42 -6.74
N CYS A 31 -2.25 1.69 -5.96
CA CYS A 31 -3.72 1.83 -5.97
C CYS A 31 -4.14 3.25 -5.58
N ILE A 32 -3.52 3.83 -4.54
CA ILE A 32 -3.81 5.22 -4.14
C ILE A 32 -3.43 6.19 -5.25
N ASN A 33 -2.29 5.97 -5.91
CA ASN A 33 -1.85 6.83 -7.01
C ASN A 33 -2.72 6.70 -8.28
N ALA A 34 -3.36 5.55 -8.52
CA ALA A 34 -4.29 5.39 -9.64
C ALA A 34 -5.53 6.30 -9.51
N GLU A 35 -5.92 6.63 -8.28
CA GLU A 35 -7.02 7.55 -7.97
C GLU A 35 -6.60 9.03 -7.99
N ARG A 36 -5.33 9.32 -8.34
CA ARG A 36 -4.79 10.67 -8.31
C ARG A 36 -5.38 11.54 -9.45
N PRO A 37 -5.83 12.77 -9.16
CA PRO A 37 -6.18 13.73 -10.20
C PRO A 37 -4.99 14.06 -11.11
N ALA A 38 -5.23 14.24 -12.41
CA ALA A 38 -4.18 14.59 -13.38
C ALA A 38 -3.45 15.92 -13.08
N THR A 39 -4.07 16.80 -12.29
CA THR A 39 -3.55 18.11 -11.89
C THR A 39 -2.76 18.07 -10.58
N ALA A 40 -2.71 16.93 -9.88
CA ALA A 40 -1.94 16.80 -8.66
C ALA A 40 -0.44 16.65 -9.00
N PRO A 41 0.48 17.31 -8.25
CA PRO A 41 1.90 17.20 -8.48
C PRO A 41 2.38 15.74 -8.40
N ILE A 42 3.29 15.36 -9.31
CA ILE A 42 3.93 14.04 -9.31
C ILE A 42 5.27 14.18 -8.58
N ASP A 43 5.27 14.10 -7.27
CA ASP A 43 6.49 13.82 -6.51
C ASP A 43 6.24 12.66 -5.57
N ILE A 44 6.01 11.49 -6.18
CA ILE A 44 6.07 10.22 -5.45
C ILE A 44 7.51 9.74 -5.55
N ASP A 45 8.34 10.26 -4.66
CA ASP A 45 9.63 9.67 -4.41
C ASP A 45 9.39 8.35 -3.63
N LEU A 46 9.40 7.23 -4.36
CA LEU A 46 9.27 5.88 -3.79
C LEU A 46 10.54 5.45 -3.04
N ASP A 47 11.65 6.16 -3.25
CA ASP A 47 12.96 5.88 -2.65
C ASP A 47 13.25 6.77 -1.43
N ALA A 48 12.64 7.96 -1.35
CA ALA A 48 12.76 8.83 -0.20
C ALA A 48 11.64 8.60 0.82
N ASP A 49 12.05 8.58 2.10
CA ASP A 49 11.24 8.74 3.31
C ASP A 49 10.43 10.04 3.25
N SER A 50 9.44 10.14 2.37
CA SER A 50 8.77 11.41 2.09
C SER A 50 7.46 11.54 2.88
N PRO A 51 7.47 12.23 4.04
CA PRO A 51 6.26 12.64 4.74
C PRO A 51 5.40 13.61 3.92
N LEU A 52 5.86 14.07 2.75
CA LEU A 52 5.13 15.01 1.89
C LEU A 52 3.79 14.42 1.44
N MET A 53 3.72 13.15 1.04
CA MET A 53 2.47 12.57 0.55
C MET A 53 1.37 12.49 1.62
N LYS A 54 1.71 12.29 2.91
CA LYS A 54 0.69 12.19 3.97
C LYS A 54 -0.07 13.50 4.20
N ASN A 55 0.45 14.63 3.73
CA ASN A 55 -0.10 15.96 3.98
C ASN A 55 -0.81 16.56 2.76
N GLU A 56 -0.76 15.91 1.60
CA GLU A 56 -1.42 16.41 0.40
C GLU A 56 -2.90 16.02 0.41
N GLU A 57 -3.77 17.00 0.15
CA GLU A 57 -5.23 16.84 0.21
C GLU A 57 -5.73 15.73 -0.73
N TRP A 58 -5.13 15.59 -1.91
CA TRP A 58 -5.48 14.52 -2.84
C TRP A 58 -5.14 13.14 -2.27
N PHE A 59 -4.04 13.00 -1.54
CA PHE A 59 -3.61 11.73 -0.96
C PHE A 59 -4.55 11.31 0.16
N ALA A 60 -4.89 12.24 1.06
CA ALA A 60 -5.90 12.02 2.10
C ALA A 60 -7.25 11.62 1.49
N THR A 61 -7.65 12.28 0.40
CA THR A 61 -8.89 11.99 -0.34
C THR A 61 -8.86 10.61 -0.98
N ALA A 62 -7.78 10.26 -1.68
CA ALA A 62 -7.59 8.97 -2.33
C ALA A 62 -7.52 7.82 -1.30
N LEU A 63 -6.86 8.05 -0.15
CA LEU A 63 -6.84 7.09 0.96
C LEU A 63 -8.24 6.91 1.56
N ALA A 64 -8.97 7.99 1.82
CA ALA A 64 -10.34 7.91 2.32
C ALA A 64 -11.26 7.18 1.32
N SER A 65 -11.11 7.44 0.02
CA SER A 65 -11.82 6.72 -1.05
C SER A 65 -11.50 5.22 -1.02
N ALA A 66 -10.21 4.86 -0.99
CA ALA A 66 -9.78 3.47 -0.91
C ALA A 66 -10.33 2.74 0.31
N LEU A 67 -10.38 3.41 1.47
CA LEU A 67 -10.96 2.87 2.71
C LEU A 67 -12.48 2.70 2.63
N ASN A 68 -13.18 3.64 2.00
CA ASN A 68 -14.64 3.59 1.82
C ASN A 68 -15.05 2.49 0.83
N GLU A 69 -14.29 2.33 -0.25
CA GLU A 69 -14.51 1.31 -1.27
C GLU A 69 -13.98 -0.08 -0.87
N LYS A 70 -13.43 -0.21 0.34
CA LYS A 70 -12.83 -1.46 0.86
C LYS A 70 -11.74 -2.01 -0.05
N LYS A 71 -10.98 -1.11 -0.70
CA LYS A 71 -9.78 -1.43 -1.47
C LYS A 71 -8.58 -1.71 -0.54
N ASP A 72 -8.73 -1.42 0.75
CA ASP A 72 -7.78 -1.81 1.80
C ASP A 72 -7.82 -3.31 2.10
N VAL A 73 -6.72 -3.82 2.65
CA VAL A 73 -6.61 -5.20 3.12
C VAL A 73 -6.24 -5.25 4.58
N ASN A 74 -6.50 -6.38 5.22
CA ASN A 74 -5.88 -6.68 6.51
C ASN A 74 -4.35 -6.61 6.34
N GLY A 75 -3.66 -5.89 7.23
CA GLY A 75 -2.20 -5.74 7.27
C GLY A 75 -1.43 -7.03 7.60
N GLU A 76 -2.07 -8.20 7.59
CA GLU A 76 -1.38 -9.48 7.59
C GLU A 76 -0.60 -9.71 6.29
N LYS A 77 0.62 -10.24 6.43
CA LYS A 77 1.50 -10.54 5.29
C LYS A 77 0.80 -11.39 4.21
N GLY A 78 -0.03 -12.36 4.61
CA GLY A 78 -0.76 -13.22 3.68
C GLY A 78 -1.80 -12.46 2.84
N ALA A 79 -2.55 -11.56 3.47
CA ALA A 79 -3.55 -10.72 2.81
C ALA A 79 -2.87 -9.69 1.87
N MET A 80 -1.80 -9.05 2.33
CA MET A 80 -0.99 -8.14 1.52
C MET A 80 -0.39 -8.85 0.29
N ALA A 81 0.16 -10.06 0.46
CA ALA A 81 0.71 -10.84 -0.65
C ALA A 81 -0.40 -11.32 -1.60
N GLY A 82 -1.58 -11.65 -1.07
CA GLY A 82 -2.78 -11.95 -1.85
C GLY A 82 -3.27 -10.75 -2.69
N HIS A 83 -3.14 -9.54 -2.18
CA HIS A 83 -3.42 -8.31 -2.92
C HIS A 83 -2.42 -8.09 -4.05
N LEU A 84 -1.12 -8.03 -3.76
CA LEU A 84 -0.08 -7.74 -4.77
C LEU A 84 -0.10 -8.71 -5.96
N ARG A 85 -0.41 -9.98 -5.74
CA ARG A 85 -0.52 -10.98 -6.82
C ARG A 85 -1.67 -10.69 -7.80
N ARG A 86 -2.75 -10.05 -7.32
CA ARG A 86 -3.99 -9.82 -8.08
C ARG A 86 -4.19 -8.37 -8.49
N CYS A 87 -3.50 -7.43 -7.83
CA CYS A 87 -3.59 -6.01 -8.10
C CYS A 87 -3.08 -5.73 -9.52
N GLU A 88 -3.84 -4.97 -10.32
CA GLU A 88 -3.43 -4.57 -11.68
C GLU A 88 -2.29 -3.54 -11.65
N PHE A 89 -2.24 -2.69 -10.62
CA PHE A 89 -1.24 -1.65 -10.45
C PHE A 89 0.08 -2.13 -9.83
N ALA A 90 0.18 -3.41 -9.44
CA ALA A 90 1.38 -3.95 -8.83
C ALA A 90 2.51 -4.18 -9.86
N THR A 91 3.73 -3.76 -9.52
CA THR A 91 4.92 -3.97 -10.37
C THR A 91 5.35 -5.44 -10.39
N GLU A 92 6.21 -5.80 -11.34
CA GLU A 92 6.82 -7.12 -11.38
C GLU A 92 7.61 -7.43 -10.09
N GLU A 93 8.30 -6.44 -9.52
CA GLU A 93 9.05 -6.57 -8.27
C GLU A 93 8.14 -6.84 -7.07
N GLU A 94 7.04 -6.09 -6.94
CA GLU A 94 6.03 -6.29 -5.88
C GLU A 94 5.36 -7.67 -6.00
N ARG A 95 5.05 -8.10 -7.23
CA ARG A 95 4.49 -9.44 -7.50
C ARG A 95 5.50 -10.53 -7.15
N ALA A 96 6.78 -10.35 -7.50
CA ALA A 96 7.85 -11.28 -7.17
C ALA A 96 8.07 -11.36 -5.64
N LEU A 97 8.04 -10.23 -4.94
CA LEU A 97 8.07 -10.19 -3.47
C LEU A 97 6.92 -11.00 -2.85
N ALA A 98 5.71 -10.80 -3.37
CA ALA A 98 4.54 -11.55 -2.91
C ALA A 98 4.63 -13.06 -3.19
N ALA A 99 5.20 -13.46 -4.32
CA ALA A 99 5.44 -14.86 -4.65
C ALA A 99 6.49 -15.50 -3.72
N ASN A 100 7.60 -14.79 -3.45
CA ASN A 100 8.65 -15.25 -2.54
C ASN A 100 8.16 -15.45 -1.10
N LEU A 101 7.23 -14.61 -0.64
CA LEU A 101 6.62 -14.73 0.69
C LEU A 101 5.60 -15.89 0.79
N ALA A 102 5.05 -16.34 -0.34
CA ALA A 102 4.17 -17.50 -0.39
C ALA A 102 4.94 -18.84 -0.50
N GLY A 103 6.16 -18.82 -1.06
CA GLY A 103 7.01 -20.01 -1.19
C GLY A 103 7.80 -20.38 0.06
N ARG A 104 7.94 -19.46 1.02
CA ARG A 104 8.46 -19.75 2.36
C ARG A 104 7.29 -20.22 3.22
N GLY A 105 7.09 -21.54 3.29
CA GLY A 105 6.04 -22.16 4.09
C GLY A 105 5.96 -21.57 5.51
N TRP A 106 4.74 -21.27 5.92
CA TRP A 106 4.39 -20.86 7.28
C TRP A 106 4.15 -22.10 8.13
#